data_AF-A0A7W8EZH1-F1
#
_entry.id   AF-A0A7W8EZH1-F1
#
_cell.length_a   1.000
_cell.length_b   1.000
_cell.length_c   1.000
_cell.angle_alpha   90.00
_cell.angle_beta   90.00
_cell.angle_gamma   90.00
#
_symmetry.space_group_name_H-M   'P 1'
#
loop_
_entity.id
_entity.type
_entity.pdbx_description
1 polymer ?
#
loop_
_entity_poly.entity_id
_entity_poly.type
_entity_poly.pdbx_seq_one_letter_code
_entity_poly.pdbx_strand_id
1 'polypeptide(L)'
;MTRRARKKPLFEPGLIPAPGGLLDWRSSQHFDRFESRPCALCDKPTRLRSHYGEPAHKACAESWIAANPTEARLGRFASDIQCKRRRDDDHA
;
A
#
# COMPACT_ATOMS: atom_id res chain seq x y z
N MET A 1 18.45 -19.96 -8.94
CA MET A 1 17.99 -18.58 -8.68
C MET A 1 16.51 -18.48 -9.06
N THR A 2 15.59 -18.71 -8.12
CA THR A 2 14.15 -18.67 -8.41
C THR A 2 13.73 -17.21 -8.58
N ARG A 3 13.55 -16.77 -9.83
CA ARG A 3 12.81 -15.54 -10.15
C ARG A 3 11.45 -15.68 -9.50
N ARG A 4 11.23 -15.05 -8.33
CA ARG A 4 9.91 -14.96 -7.72
C ARG A 4 9.01 -14.31 -8.77
N ALA A 5 8.10 -15.09 -9.35
CA ALA A 5 7.11 -14.58 -10.27
C ALA A 5 6.48 -13.36 -9.59
N ARG A 6 6.57 -12.20 -10.23
CA ARG A 6 6.01 -10.94 -9.71
C ARG A 6 4.52 -11.20 -9.51
N LYS A 7 4.08 -11.42 -8.27
CA LYS A 7 2.67 -11.69 -7.97
C LYS A 7 1.86 -10.58 -8.59
N LYS A 8 0.78 -10.92 -9.29
CA LYS A 8 -0.14 -9.89 -9.77
C LYS A 8 -0.73 -9.19 -8.55
N PRO A 9 -0.87 -7.85 -8.56
CA PRO A 9 -1.55 -7.17 -7.48
C PRO A 9 -3.02 -7.64 -7.46
N LEU A 10 -3.60 -7.74 -6.26
CA LEU A 10 -4.99 -8.13 -6.04
C LEU A 10 -5.97 -7.09 -6.59
N PHE A 11 -5.57 -5.82 -6.57
CA PHE A 11 -6.28 -4.69 -7.17
C PHE A 11 -5.27 -3.67 -7.69
N GLU A 12 -5.72 -2.80 -8.58
CA GLU A 12 -4.85 -1.92 -9.35
C GLU A 12 -4.07 -0.94 -8.43
N PRO A 13 -2.73 -1.01 -8.40
CA PRO A 13 -1.91 -0.13 -7.58
C PRO A 13 -1.78 1.25 -8.22
N GLY A 14 -1.96 2.28 -7.39
CA GLY A 14 -1.68 3.67 -7.75
C GLY A 14 -0.22 4.04 -7.60
N LEU A 15 0.02 5.30 -7.27
CA LEU A 15 1.36 5.86 -7.19
C LEU A 15 2.10 5.39 -5.93
N ILE A 16 3.38 5.07 -6.09
CA ILE A 16 4.30 4.87 -4.98
C ILE A 16 4.70 6.26 -4.48
N PRO A 17 4.46 6.59 -3.20
CA PRO A 17 4.84 7.90 -2.68
C PRO A 17 6.36 8.10 -2.75
N ALA A 18 6.77 9.36 -2.87
CA ALA A 18 8.17 9.71 -2.73
C ALA A 18 8.66 9.35 -1.30
N PRO A 19 9.97 9.19 -1.09
CA PRO A 19 10.53 8.98 0.25
C PRO A 19 10.10 10.11 1.18
N GLY A 20 9.53 9.77 2.35
CA GLY A 20 8.94 10.75 3.28
C GLY A 20 7.52 11.21 2.93
N GLY A 21 6.98 10.78 1.79
CA GLY A 21 5.58 10.95 1.43
C GLY A 21 4.66 9.94 2.14
N LEU A 22 3.40 10.32 2.31
CA LEU A 22 2.39 9.45 2.93
C LEU A 22 1.77 8.52 1.88
N LEU A 23 1.59 7.27 2.29
CA LEU A 23 0.87 6.26 1.53
C LEU A 23 -0.63 6.50 1.69
N ASP A 24 -1.43 6.30 0.65
CA ASP A 24 -2.89 6.35 0.77
C ASP A 24 -3.47 4.93 0.68
N TRP A 25 -3.94 4.38 1.80
CA TRP A 25 -4.62 3.08 1.91
C TRP A 25 -6.00 3.26 2.53
N ARG A 26 -6.79 4.15 1.95
CA ARG A 26 -8.15 4.46 2.39
C ARG A 26 -9.17 3.46 1.88
N SER A 27 -8.88 2.77 0.79
CA SER A 27 -9.77 1.75 0.24
C SER A 27 -9.98 0.62 1.24
N SER A 28 -11.23 0.18 1.40
CA SER A 28 -11.57 -0.96 2.26
C SER A 28 -10.93 -2.27 1.77
N GLN A 29 -10.46 -2.32 0.52
CA GLN A 29 -9.71 -3.45 -0.05
C GLN A 29 -8.40 -3.74 0.69
N HIS A 30 -7.84 -2.74 1.38
CA HIS A 30 -6.67 -2.93 2.22
C HIS A 30 -6.99 -3.61 3.56
N PHE A 31 -8.24 -3.60 4.00
CA PHE A 31 -8.61 -4.05 5.35
C PHE A 31 -9.25 -5.43 5.33
N ASP A 32 -8.54 -6.41 5.89
CA ASP A 32 -9.06 -7.74 6.14
C ASP A 32 -9.94 -7.73 7.40
N ARG A 33 -11.24 -7.98 7.22
CA ARG A 33 -12.21 -7.96 8.31
C ARG A 33 -12.13 -9.18 9.22
N PHE A 34 -11.56 -10.28 8.73
CA PHE A 34 -11.64 -11.59 9.39
C PHE A 34 -10.34 -11.95 10.09
N GLU A 35 -9.19 -11.67 9.46
CA GLU A 35 -7.91 -12.19 9.94
C GLU A 35 -6.88 -11.09 10.21
N SER A 36 -6.29 -11.10 11.41
CA SER A 36 -5.04 -10.38 11.68
C SER A 36 -3.85 -11.29 11.41
N ARG A 37 -2.92 -10.82 10.58
CA ARG A 37 -1.67 -11.52 10.25
C ARG A 37 -0.47 -10.72 10.76
N PRO A 38 0.67 -11.35 11.06
CA PRO A 38 1.87 -10.62 11.45
C PRO A 38 2.33 -9.70 10.30
N CYS A 39 2.66 -8.46 10.64
CA CYS A 39 3.21 -7.49 9.70
C CYS A 39 4.57 -7.96 9.19
N ALA A 40 4.77 -8.00 7.88
CA ALA A 40 6.02 -8.47 7.27
C ALA A 40 7.26 -7.58 7.55
N LEU A 41 7.10 -6.47 8.27
CA LEU A 41 8.16 -5.51 8.61
C LEU A 41 8.47 -5.43 10.11
N CYS A 42 7.50 -5.73 10.98
CA CYS A 42 7.67 -5.60 12.43
C CYS A 42 7.04 -6.76 13.23
N ASP A 43 6.49 -7.76 12.55
CA ASP A 43 5.87 -8.99 13.06
C ASP A 43 4.65 -8.81 13.99
N LYS A 44 4.28 -7.56 14.32
CA LYS A 44 3.07 -7.26 15.10
C LYS A 44 1.80 -7.53 14.28
N PRO A 45 0.68 -7.94 14.91
CA PRO A 45 -0.55 -8.23 14.20
C PRO A 45 -1.10 -7.01 13.45
N THR A 46 -1.54 -7.23 12.21
CA THR A 46 -2.20 -6.22 11.36
C THR A 46 -3.34 -6.83 10.56
N ARG A 47 -4.43 -6.06 10.44
CA ARG A 47 -5.52 -6.35 9.50
C ARG A 47 -5.31 -5.70 8.14
N LEU A 48 -4.33 -4.80 8.02
CA LEU A 48 -4.03 -4.16 6.74
C LEU A 48 -3.21 -5.09 5.83
N ARG A 49 -3.43 -4.92 4.52
CA ARG A 49 -2.77 -5.62 3.42
C ARG A 49 -2.27 -4.61 2.41
N SER A 50 -1.15 -4.88 1.75
CA SER A 50 -0.74 -4.15 0.55
C SER A 50 -1.60 -4.55 -0.66
N HIS A 51 -1.39 -3.88 -1.79
CA HIS A 51 -2.01 -4.24 -3.07
C HIS A 51 -1.67 -5.68 -3.52
N TYR A 52 -0.62 -6.29 -2.98
CA TYR A 52 -0.23 -7.68 -3.27
C TYR A 52 -0.71 -8.68 -2.21
N GLY A 53 -1.54 -8.23 -1.26
CA GLY A 53 -2.01 -9.05 -0.14
C GLY A 53 -0.99 -9.23 0.97
N GLU A 54 0.14 -8.53 0.93
CA GLU A 54 1.17 -8.63 1.96
C GLU A 54 0.72 -7.92 3.25
N PRO A 55 0.71 -8.58 4.42
CA PRO A 55 0.31 -7.94 5.66
C PRO A 55 1.34 -6.90 6.08
N ALA A 56 0.92 -5.64 6.19
CA ALA A 56 1.76 -4.55 6.65
C ALA A 56 0.93 -3.47 7.35
N HIS A 57 1.44 -2.87 8.41
CA HIS A 57 0.88 -1.60 8.89
C HIS A 57 1.21 -0.49 7.88
N LYS A 58 0.31 0.48 7.73
CA LYS A 58 0.53 1.66 6.86
C LYS A 58 1.84 2.38 7.21
N ALA A 59 2.03 2.69 8.50
CA ALA A 59 3.23 3.38 8.98
C ALA A 59 4.51 2.57 8.74
N CYS A 60 4.47 1.24 8.87
CA CYS A 60 5.64 0.41 8.55
C CYS A 60 5.96 0.44 7.05
N ALA A 61 4.95 0.39 6.19
CA ALA A 61 5.13 0.50 4.75
C ALA A 61 5.71 1.88 4.36
N GLU A 62 5.22 2.96 4.96
CA GLU A 62 5.76 4.32 4.77
C GLU A 62 7.22 4.43 5.19
N SER A 63 7.57 3.95 6.39
CA SER A 63 8.96 3.92 6.87
C SER A 63 9.86 3.06 5.96
N TRP A 64 9.34 1.95 5.43
CA TRP A 64 10.10 1.12 4.50
C TRP A 64 10.34 1.84 3.16
N ILE A 65 9.35 2.55 2.61
CA ILE A 65 9.52 3.35 1.39
C ILE A 65 10.55 4.46 1.61
N ALA A 66 10.50 5.14 2.75
CA ALA A 66 11.46 6.18 3.11
C ALA A 66 12.90 5.62 3.21
N ALA A 67 13.06 4.43 3.78
CA ALA A 67 14.36 3.78 3.94
C ALA A 67 14.88 3.09 2.66
N ASN A 68 14.00 2.72 1.71
CA ASN A 68 14.34 1.94 0.51
C ASN A 68 13.77 2.60 -0.76
N PRO A 69 14.22 3.81 -1.11
CA PRO A 69 13.64 4.61 -2.19
C PRO A 69 13.74 3.96 -3.57
N THR A 70 14.80 3.17 -3.80
CA THR A 70 15.05 2.45 -5.05
C THR A 70 14.15 1.22 -5.19
N GLU A 71 14.03 0.43 -4.13
CA GLU A 71 13.21 -0.78 -4.07
C GLU A 71 11.73 -0.42 -4.06
N ALA A 72 11.36 0.71 -3.45
CA ALA A 72 9.99 1.21 -3.46
C ALA A 72 9.45 1.36 -4.87
N ARG A 73 10.28 1.79 -5.84
CA ARG A 73 9.90 1.91 -7.25
C ARG A 73 9.53 0.58 -7.91
N LEU A 74 9.91 -0.55 -7.32
CA LEU A 74 9.46 -1.87 -7.76
C LEU A 74 8.00 -2.15 -7.39
N GLY A 75 7.38 -1.28 -6.58
CA GLY A 75 5.95 -1.27 -6.31
C GLY A 75 5.50 -2.18 -5.18
N ARG A 76 6.38 -2.64 -4.28
CA ARG A 76 5.98 -3.50 -3.14
C ARG A 76 4.82 -2.89 -2.33
N PHE A 77 4.89 -1.58 -2.09
CA PHE A 77 3.85 -0.79 -1.46
C PHE A 77 3.52 0.40 -2.35
N ALA A 78 2.26 0.51 -2.75
CA ALA A 78 1.72 1.60 -3.56
C ALA A 78 0.48 2.17 -2.87
N SER A 79 0.17 3.43 -3.14
CA SER A 79 -1.07 4.07 -2.70
C SER A 79 -2.24 3.65 -3.58
N ASP A 80 -3.45 3.83 -3.08
CA ASP A 80 -4.69 3.73 -3.84
C ASP A 80 -4.65 4.66 -5.06
N ILE A 81 -5.33 4.24 -6.13
CA ILE A 81 -5.58 5.11 -7.27
C ILE A 81 -6.43 6.29 -6.79
N GLN A 82 -5.87 7.49 -6.91
CA GLN A 82 -6.62 8.72 -6.71
C GLN A 82 -7.57 8.89 -7.90
N CYS A 83 -8.76 8.31 -7.80
CA CYS A 83 -9.83 8.64 -8.71
C CYS A 83 -10.18 10.10 -8.39
N LYS A 84 -9.70 11.04 -9.22
CA LYS A 84 -10.03 12.47 -9.10
C LYS A 84 -11.56 12.57 -9.08
N ARG A 85 -12.15 12.67 -7.89
CA ARG A 85 -13.53 13.15 -7.77
C ARG A 85 -13.46 14.57 -8.33
N ARG A 86 -14.10 14.80 -9.50
CA ARG A 86 -14.42 16.15 -9.92
C ARG A 86 -15.15 16.77 -8.74
N ARG A 87 -14.48 17.70 -8.06
CA ARG A 87 -15.08 18.57 -7.07
C ARG A 87 -15.72 19.65 -7.93
N ASP A 88 -16.94 19.38 -8.40
CA ASP A 88 -17.79 20.46 -8.90
C ASP A 88 -18.19 21.25 -7.65
N ASP A 89 -17.41 22.29 -7.36
CA ASP A 89 -17.69 23.29 -6.34
C ASP A 89 -18.84 24.18 -6.85
N ASP A 90 -20.05 23.61 -6.95
CA ASP A 90 -21.30 24.37 -7.12
C ASP A 90 -21.88 24.67 -5.73
N HIS A 91 -21.36 25.73 -5.10
CA HIS A 91 -22.02 26.38 -3.97
C HIS A 91 -22.64 27.68 -4.47
N ALA A 92 -23.88 27.59 -4.93
CA ALA A 92 -24.76 28.73 -5.21
C ALA A 92 -25.50 29.17 -3.93
#